data_AF-A0A4R9JGU2-F1
#
_entry.id   AF-A0A4R9JGU2-F1
#
_cell.length_a   1.000
_cell.length_b   1.000
_cell.length_c   1.000
_cell.angle_alpha   90.00
_cell.angle_beta   90.00
_cell.angle_gamma   90.00
#
_symmetry.space_group_name_H-M   'P 1'
#
loop_
_entity.id
_entity.type
_entity.pdbx_description
1 polymer ?
#
loop_
_entity_poly.entity_id
_entity_poly.type
_entity_poly.pdbx_seq_one_letter_code
_entity_poly.pdbx_strand_id
1 'polypeptide(L)'
;MQQSDFESISRVSVPELDSILGKPFPVLDDGFVRLVDYMGSDESIVQAARVSYGKGTKKVSEDRGLIRYLMRHRHSTPFEMCELKLHVRVPMDTWRQWIRHRMANVNEYSTRYSVAIDSAQTTLPGEWRVQSVGNKQGSDGFLELSKGDHLTKRETEFQKFANDLYNERLEMGVAREQARKDLPLATYTEAYWKIDLHNLLHFLALRMDDHAQLEVRLFAKTIGEQIVKKWVPNAWEAFVDYRLSALNLTKYDTEIINALNTSGKEGAKKKAIELGLLDEQGSTAKKSREREELEYKLKGMGFSIPW
;
A
#
# COMPACT_ATOMS: atom_id res chain seq x y z
N MET A 1 -27.54 -31.80 -20.18
CA MET A 1 -26.42 -30.88 -20.33
C MET A 1 -25.32 -31.63 -21.07
N GLN A 2 -25.20 -31.38 -22.37
CA GLN A 2 -24.15 -31.93 -23.22
C GLN A 2 -22.92 -31.03 -23.15
N GLN A 3 -21.73 -31.55 -23.49
CA GLN A 3 -20.50 -30.74 -23.51
C GLN A 3 -20.60 -29.56 -24.49
N SER A 4 -21.43 -29.68 -25.53
CA SER A 4 -21.79 -28.61 -26.47
C SER A 4 -22.61 -27.47 -25.87
N ASP A 5 -23.20 -27.67 -24.68
CA ASP A 5 -23.99 -26.63 -24.00
C ASP A 5 -23.09 -25.61 -23.29
N PHE A 6 -21.78 -25.86 -23.25
CA PHE A 6 -20.77 -24.99 -22.65
C PHE A 6 -19.92 -24.29 -23.72
N GLU A 7 -19.80 -22.97 -23.59
CA GLU A 7 -18.89 -22.17 -24.41
C GLU A 7 -17.44 -22.58 -24.12
N SER A 8 -16.61 -22.67 -25.16
CA SER A 8 -15.17 -22.93 -24.99
C SER A 8 -14.51 -21.76 -24.29
N ILE A 9 -13.78 -22.02 -23.20
CA ILE A 9 -13.08 -20.98 -22.44
C ILE A 9 -11.61 -20.98 -22.83
N SER A 10 -11.10 -19.82 -23.27
CA SER A 10 -9.67 -19.57 -23.43
C SER A 10 -9.10 -18.89 -22.19
N ARG A 11 -7.79 -19.04 -21.95
CA ARG A 11 -7.11 -18.30 -20.90
C ARG A 11 -7.17 -16.80 -21.19
N VAL A 12 -7.55 -16.01 -20.20
CA VAL A 12 -7.49 -14.53 -20.27
C VAL A 12 -6.04 -14.10 -20.42
N SER A 13 -5.78 -13.16 -21.32
CA SER A 13 -4.46 -12.57 -21.59
C SER A 13 -4.60 -11.05 -21.66
N VAL A 14 -3.69 -10.34 -21.00
CA VAL A 14 -3.55 -8.89 -20.99
C VAL A 14 -2.17 -8.59 -21.60
N PRO A 15 -2.08 -8.17 -22.87
CA PRO A 15 -0.81 -8.07 -23.59
C PRO A 15 0.26 -7.21 -22.90
N GLU A 16 -0.15 -6.10 -22.27
CA GLU A 16 0.77 -5.25 -21.52
C GLU A 16 1.37 -5.96 -20.31
N LEU A 17 0.57 -6.78 -19.63
CA LEU A 17 1.01 -7.52 -18.45
C LEU A 17 1.86 -8.73 -18.86
N ASP A 18 1.48 -9.40 -19.94
CA ASP A 18 2.26 -10.50 -20.53
C ASP A 18 3.66 -10.05 -20.92
N SER A 19 3.81 -8.81 -21.39
CA SER A 19 5.11 -8.23 -21.75
C SER A 19 6.08 -8.07 -20.57
N ILE A 20 5.58 -8.10 -19.34
CA ILE A 20 6.38 -7.95 -18.10
C ILE A 20 6.40 -9.21 -17.22
N LEU A 21 5.76 -10.31 -17.66
CA LEU A 21 5.83 -11.59 -16.96
C LEU A 21 7.29 -12.02 -16.76
N GLY A 22 7.63 -12.37 -15.51
CA GLY A 22 8.97 -12.80 -15.15
C GLY A 22 10.04 -11.71 -15.13
N LYS A 23 9.72 -10.45 -15.45
CA LYS A 23 10.69 -9.35 -15.40
C LYS A 23 10.68 -8.69 -14.00
N PRO A 24 11.84 -8.57 -13.34
CA PRO A 24 11.92 -7.89 -12.05
C PRO A 24 11.92 -6.36 -12.23
N PHE A 25 11.20 -5.68 -11.35
CA PHE A 25 11.28 -4.24 -11.12
C PHE A 25 12.12 -4.01 -9.86
N PRO A 26 13.32 -3.41 -9.97
CA PRO A 26 14.16 -3.10 -8.81
C PRO A 26 13.46 -2.14 -7.84
N VAL A 27 13.64 -2.36 -6.55
CA VAL A 27 13.13 -1.49 -5.46
C VAL A 27 14.18 -1.45 -4.36
N LEU A 28 14.43 -0.26 -3.78
CA LEU A 28 15.55 -0.03 -2.85
C LEU A 28 16.90 -0.32 -3.52
N ASP A 29 17.89 -0.75 -2.74
CA ASP A 29 19.26 -1.01 -3.17
C ASP A 29 19.46 -2.44 -3.73
N ASP A 30 18.73 -3.43 -3.22
CA ASP A 30 18.84 -4.83 -3.67
C ASP A 30 17.50 -5.60 -3.59
N GLY A 31 16.38 -4.87 -3.54
CA GLY A 31 15.03 -5.44 -3.57
C GLY A 31 14.45 -5.51 -4.98
N PHE A 32 13.36 -6.27 -5.13
CA PHE A 32 12.57 -6.23 -6.35
C PHE A 32 11.13 -6.71 -6.15
N VAL A 33 10.28 -6.37 -7.11
CA VAL A 33 8.98 -7.01 -7.35
C VAL A 33 8.99 -7.63 -8.74
N ARG A 34 8.59 -8.89 -8.86
CA ARG A 34 8.50 -9.60 -10.14
C ARG A 34 7.16 -10.27 -10.27
N LEU A 35 6.44 -10.00 -11.36
CA LEU A 35 5.19 -10.70 -11.67
C LEU A 35 5.50 -12.15 -12.08
N VAL A 36 4.85 -13.10 -11.43
CA VAL A 36 5.03 -14.54 -11.69
C VAL A 36 3.87 -15.08 -12.50
N ASP A 37 2.65 -14.72 -12.12
CA ASP A 37 1.43 -15.16 -12.78
C ASP A 37 0.26 -14.24 -12.43
N TYR A 38 -0.82 -14.31 -13.22
CA TYR A 38 -2.07 -13.62 -12.94
C TYR A 38 -3.27 -14.36 -13.53
N MET A 39 -4.45 -14.04 -13.00
CA MET A 39 -5.75 -14.53 -13.44
C MET A 39 -6.74 -13.37 -13.48
N GLY A 40 -7.45 -13.22 -14.59
CA GLY A 40 -8.48 -12.21 -14.76
C GLY A 40 -7.97 -10.89 -15.36
N SER A 41 -8.91 -9.98 -15.62
CA SER A 41 -8.76 -8.69 -16.30
C SER A 41 -9.95 -7.79 -15.91
N ASP A 42 -10.01 -6.55 -16.41
CA ASP A 42 -11.20 -5.69 -16.24
C ASP A 42 -12.47 -6.38 -16.76
N GLU A 43 -12.37 -7.15 -17.86
CA GLU A 43 -13.47 -7.93 -18.41
C GLU A 43 -13.96 -9.02 -17.44
N SER A 44 -13.05 -9.62 -16.68
CA SER A 44 -13.40 -10.63 -15.67
C SER A 44 -14.19 -10.03 -14.51
N ILE A 45 -13.88 -8.79 -14.10
CA ILE A 45 -14.64 -8.04 -13.09
C ILE A 45 -16.06 -7.79 -13.61
N VAL A 46 -16.17 -7.33 -14.86
CA VAL A 46 -17.46 -7.03 -15.50
C VAL A 46 -18.29 -8.29 -15.69
N GLN A 47 -17.68 -9.39 -16.14
CA GLN A 47 -18.33 -10.69 -16.29
C GLN A 47 -18.90 -11.14 -14.95
N ALA A 48 -18.09 -11.14 -13.89
CA ALA A 48 -18.51 -11.55 -12.56
C ALA A 48 -19.68 -10.71 -12.03
N ALA A 49 -19.64 -9.39 -12.23
CA ALA A 49 -20.72 -8.49 -11.83
C ALA A 49 -22.02 -8.73 -12.63
N ARG A 50 -21.91 -9.08 -13.92
CA ARG A 50 -23.06 -9.28 -14.83
C ARG A 50 -23.73 -10.64 -14.71
N VAL A 51 -23.08 -11.65 -14.13
CA VAL A 51 -23.75 -12.91 -13.77
C VAL A 51 -24.97 -12.64 -12.88
N SER A 52 -24.92 -11.59 -12.06
CA SER A 52 -26.05 -11.10 -11.26
C SER A 52 -27.19 -10.46 -12.07
N TYR A 53 -26.97 -10.08 -13.33
CA TYR A 53 -27.92 -9.32 -14.18
C TYR A 53 -28.37 -10.05 -15.46
N GLY A 54 -27.86 -11.26 -15.74
CA GLY A 54 -28.22 -12.07 -16.93
C GLY A 54 -27.46 -11.69 -18.21
N LYS A 55 -27.42 -12.61 -19.19
CA LYS A 55 -26.68 -12.45 -20.46
C LYS A 55 -27.23 -11.26 -21.27
N GLY A 56 -26.47 -10.17 -21.38
CA GLY A 56 -26.71 -9.07 -22.31
C GLY A 56 -25.41 -8.55 -22.91
N THR A 57 -25.33 -8.48 -24.24
CA THR A 57 -24.20 -7.95 -25.02
C THR A 57 -24.19 -6.42 -24.98
N LYS A 58 -23.14 -5.82 -24.37
CA LYS A 58 -23.03 -4.36 -24.18
C LYS A 58 -21.60 -3.86 -24.46
N LYS A 59 -21.47 -2.56 -24.80
CA LYS A 59 -20.25 -1.91 -25.33
C LYS A 59 -19.20 -1.61 -24.25
N VAL A 60 -17.93 -1.49 -24.65
CA VAL A 60 -16.76 -1.15 -23.79
C VAL A 60 -16.96 0.10 -22.90
N SER A 61 -17.68 1.13 -23.37
CA SER A 61 -17.98 2.31 -22.53
C SER A 61 -18.87 1.99 -21.34
N GLU A 62 -19.70 0.96 -21.43
CA GLU A 62 -20.54 0.47 -20.33
C GLU A 62 -19.71 -0.30 -19.29
N ASP A 63 -18.59 -0.91 -19.70
CA ASP A 63 -17.72 -1.73 -18.84
C ASP A 63 -16.94 -0.85 -17.86
N ARG A 64 -16.28 0.21 -18.34
CA ARG A 64 -15.65 1.22 -17.49
C ARG A 64 -16.65 1.84 -16.51
N GLY A 65 -17.83 2.20 -17.00
CA GLY A 65 -18.91 2.76 -16.17
C GLY A 65 -19.33 1.82 -15.05
N LEU A 66 -19.47 0.52 -15.34
CA LEU A 66 -19.79 -0.51 -14.36
C LEU A 66 -18.70 -0.68 -13.31
N ILE A 67 -17.42 -0.81 -13.71
CA ILE A 67 -16.30 -0.96 -12.75
C ILE A 67 -16.24 0.23 -11.79
N ARG A 68 -16.40 1.45 -12.32
CA ARG A 68 -16.46 2.68 -11.51
C ARG A 68 -17.65 2.67 -10.56
N TYR A 69 -18.83 2.24 -11.01
CA TYR A 69 -20.01 2.08 -10.17
C TYR A 69 -19.74 1.10 -9.02
N LEU A 70 -19.16 -0.07 -9.30
CA LEU A 70 -18.84 -1.09 -8.30
C LEU A 70 -17.86 -0.55 -7.24
N MET A 71 -16.78 0.13 -7.67
CA MET A 71 -15.79 0.72 -6.76
C MET A 71 -16.43 1.76 -5.84
N ARG A 72 -17.21 2.69 -6.40
CA ARG A 72 -17.85 3.78 -5.66
C ARG A 72 -18.86 3.28 -4.62
N HIS A 73 -19.58 2.20 -4.92
CA HIS A 73 -20.57 1.60 -4.02
C HIS A 73 -20.01 0.43 -3.19
N ARG A 74 -18.69 0.23 -3.22
CA ARG A 74 -17.98 -0.82 -2.47
C ARG A 74 -18.53 -2.23 -2.74
N HIS A 75 -18.96 -2.50 -3.97
CA HIS A 75 -19.28 -3.86 -4.42
C HIS A 75 -17.99 -4.58 -4.77
N SER A 76 -17.36 -5.19 -3.77
CA SER A 76 -15.99 -5.71 -3.86
C SER A 76 -15.87 -7.10 -4.48
N THR A 77 -16.89 -7.95 -4.36
CA THR A 77 -16.80 -9.37 -4.77
C THR A 77 -16.46 -9.60 -6.24
N PRO A 78 -16.86 -8.75 -7.23
CA PRO A 78 -16.39 -8.93 -8.60
C PRO A 78 -14.88 -8.70 -8.78
N PHE A 79 -14.26 -7.87 -7.93
CA PHE A 79 -12.81 -7.65 -7.97
C PHE A 79 -12.04 -8.86 -7.43
N GLU A 80 -12.61 -9.65 -6.52
CA GLU A 80 -11.99 -10.87 -5.98
C GLU A 80 -11.82 -11.99 -7.03
N MET A 81 -12.46 -11.87 -8.20
CA MET A 81 -12.32 -12.80 -9.32
C MET A 81 -11.03 -12.58 -10.13
N CYS A 82 -10.25 -11.57 -9.78
CA CYS A 82 -8.93 -11.30 -10.35
C CYS A 82 -7.86 -11.54 -9.27
N GLU A 83 -6.79 -12.26 -9.58
CA GLU A 83 -5.66 -12.47 -8.66
C GLU A 83 -4.31 -12.40 -9.37
N LEU A 84 -3.25 -12.08 -8.62
CA LEU A 84 -1.89 -12.13 -9.11
C LEU A 84 -0.96 -12.83 -8.12
N LYS A 85 0.18 -13.30 -8.62
CA LYS A 85 1.27 -13.89 -7.84
C LYS A 85 2.55 -13.12 -8.13
N LEU A 86 3.16 -12.59 -7.08
CA LEU A 86 4.43 -11.88 -7.11
C LEU A 86 5.54 -12.74 -6.50
N HIS A 87 6.75 -12.55 -7.02
CA HIS A 87 7.99 -12.89 -6.35
C HIS A 87 8.59 -11.58 -5.87
N VAL A 88 8.78 -11.45 -4.56
CA VAL A 88 9.32 -10.23 -3.96
C VAL A 88 10.63 -10.54 -3.25
N ARG A 89 11.58 -9.62 -3.37
CA ARG A 89 12.80 -9.57 -2.56
C ARG A 89 12.75 -8.28 -1.75
N VAL A 90 12.71 -8.41 -0.43
CA VAL A 90 12.34 -7.31 0.47
C VAL A 90 13.08 -7.42 1.81
N PRO A 91 13.49 -6.32 2.45
CA PRO A 91 14.11 -6.35 3.79
C PRO A 91 13.14 -6.89 4.84
N MET A 92 13.65 -7.60 5.84
CA MET A 92 12.81 -8.32 6.80
C MET A 92 11.94 -7.39 7.69
N ASP A 93 12.41 -6.18 8.02
CA ASP A 93 11.62 -5.15 8.71
C ASP A 93 10.40 -4.67 7.90
N THR A 94 10.60 -4.46 6.60
CA THR A 94 9.57 -4.11 5.61
C THR A 94 8.61 -5.28 5.40
N TRP A 95 9.14 -6.50 5.30
CA TRP A 95 8.34 -7.71 5.16
C TRP A 95 7.41 -7.96 6.34
N ARG A 96 7.86 -7.69 7.57
CA ARG A 96 7.03 -7.82 8.79
C ARG A 96 5.82 -6.89 8.80
N GLN A 97 5.87 -5.77 8.10
CA GLN A 97 4.72 -4.89 7.89
C GLN A 97 3.80 -5.42 6.79
N TRP A 98 4.40 -5.96 5.73
CA TRP A 98 3.69 -6.55 4.60
C TRP A 98 2.85 -7.76 5.01
N ILE A 99 3.41 -8.67 5.80
CA ILE A 99 2.74 -9.94 6.15
C ILE A 99 1.53 -9.78 7.09
N ARG A 100 1.26 -8.55 7.56
CA ARG A 100 0.05 -8.21 8.33
C ARG A 100 -1.22 -8.25 7.46
N HIS A 101 -1.07 -8.28 6.14
CA HIS A 101 -2.15 -8.40 5.17
C HIS A 101 -2.58 -9.87 5.00
N ARG A 102 -3.42 -10.33 5.92
CA ARG A 102 -3.79 -11.74 6.14
C ARG A 102 -4.59 -12.39 5.02
N MET A 103 -5.15 -11.61 4.09
CA MET A 103 -5.98 -12.11 3.00
C MET A 103 -5.15 -12.55 1.78
N ALA A 104 -3.83 -12.71 1.94
CA ALA A 104 -2.91 -13.19 0.93
C ALA A 104 -2.38 -14.60 1.26
N ASN A 105 -1.94 -15.32 0.24
CA ASN A 105 -1.19 -16.57 0.40
C ASN A 105 0.30 -16.30 0.25
N VAL A 106 1.10 -16.83 1.18
CA VAL A 106 2.52 -16.50 1.27
C VAL A 106 3.37 -17.75 1.44
N ASN A 107 4.50 -17.78 0.75
CA ASN A 107 5.58 -18.72 1.00
C ASN A 107 6.91 -17.96 1.00
N GLU A 108 7.64 -18.02 2.11
CA GLU A 108 8.87 -17.26 2.33
C GLU A 108 10.09 -18.18 2.35
N TYR A 109 11.20 -17.66 1.85
CA TYR A 109 12.52 -18.26 1.96
C TYR A 109 12.88 -18.53 3.43
N SER A 110 13.01 -19.81 3.78
CA SER A 110 13.31 -20.22 5.15
C SER A 110 14.81 -20.35 5.36
N THR A 111 15.37 -19.42 6.13
CA THR A 111 16.77 -19.46 6.59
C THR A 111 17.02 -20.57 7.63
N ARG A 112 16.06 -21.49 7.86
CA ARG A 112 16.24 -22.71 8.69
C ARG A 112 16.77 -23.84 7.81
N TYR A 113 16.26 -23.89 6.58
CA TYR A 113 16.61 -24.90 5.59
C TYR A 113 17.72 -24.42 4.67
N SER A 114 17.89 -23.10 4.49
CA SER A 114 18.85 -22.52 3.58
C SER A 114 19.74 -21.47 4.26
N VAL A 115 20.88 -21.17 3.63
CA VAL A 115 21.78 -20.08 4.07
C VAL A 115 21.07 -18.75 3.84
N ALA A 116 21.24 -17.79 4.74
CA ALA A 116 20.66 -16.47 4.57
C ALA A 116 21.18 -15.77 3.31
N ILE A 117 20.36 -14.92 2.72
CA ILE A 117 20.80 -14.05 1.64
C ILE A 117 21.88 -13.13 2.18
N ASP A 118 23.04 -13.12 1.55
CA ASP A 118 24.17 -12.24 1.89
C ASP A 118 23.95 -10.84 1.33
N SER A 119 22.90 -10.18 1.83
CA SER A 119 22.53 -8.81 1.49
C SER A 119 21.62 -8.21 2.54
N ALA A 120 21.86 -6.96 2.89
CA ALA A 120 21.03 -6.16 3.78
C ALA A 120 20.82 -4.78 3.17
N GLN A 121 19.64 -4.20 3.40
CA GLN A 121 19.37 -2.83 3.01
C GLN A 121 20.34 -1.88 3.72
N THR A 122 20.86 -0.91 2.98
CA THR A 122 21.71 0.17 3.46
C THR A 122 21.02 1.52 3.34
N THR A 123 21.43 2.46 4.18
CA THR A 123 20.94 3.84 4.19
C THR A 123 22.04 4.77 3.71
N LEU A 124 21.81 5.51 2.61
CA LEU A 124 22.80 6.48 2.13
C LEU A 124 22.92 7.68 3.07
N PRO A 125 24.05 8.42 3.06
CA PRO A 125 24.26 9.55 3.96
C PRO A 125 23.14 10.60 3.93
N GLY A 126 22.56 10.86 2.76
CA GLY A 126 21.45 11.80 2.59
C GLY A 126 20.07 11.25 2.91
N GLU A 127 19.95 9.99 3.32
CA GLU A 127 18.66 9.29 3.45
C GLU A 127 18.25 9.02 4.90
N TRP A 128 19.09 9.34 5.87
CA TRP A 128 18.75 9.23 7.29
C TRP A 128 17.67 10.24 7.68
N ARG A 129 16.47 9.76 8.02
CA ARG A 129 15.29 10.60 8.29
C ARG A 129 15.18 10.98 9.77
N VAL A 130 14.58 12.14 10.06
CA VAL A 130 14.25 12.51 11.45
C VAL A 130 12.83 12.06 11.82
N GLN A 131 12.58 11.88 13.12
CA GLN A 131 11.25 11.49 13.59
C GLN A 131 10.24 12.61 13.32
N SER A 132 9.10 12.27 12.72
CA SER A 132 8.05 13.27 12.48
C SER A 132 7.44 13.75 13.80
N VAL A 133 7.22 15.07 13.91
CA VAL A 133 6.59 15.71 15.08
C VAL A 133 5.08 15.45 15.12
N GLY A 134 4.43 15.41 13.97
CA GLY A 134 2.97 15.19 13.84
C GLY A 134 2.59 13.71 13.75
N ASN A 135 3.41 12.90 13.08
CA ASN A 135 3.19 11.47 12.93
C ASN A 135 4.22 10.67 13.75
N LYS A 136 3.83 10.22 14.94
CA LYS A 136 4.72 9.40 15.82
C LYS A 136 5.13 8.05 15.22
N GLN A 137 4.49 7.61 14.14
CA GLN A 137 4.81 6.37 13.43
C GLN A 137 5.60 6.63 12.13
N GLY A 138 5.79 7.89 11.76
CA GLY A 138 6.43 8.30 10.51
C GLY A 138 7.74 9.04 10.74
N SER A 139 8.37 9.41 9.64
CA SER A 139 9.58 10.22 9.62
C SER A 139 9.37 11.43 8.71
N ASP A 140 10.13 12.48 8.93
CA ASP A 140 10.11 13.72 8.17
C ASP A 140 11.54 14.20 7.98
N GLY A 141 11.80 15.04 6.97
CA GLY A 141 13.12 15.59 6.67
C GLY A 141 14.28 14.59 6.62
N PHE A 142 15.50 15.12 6.66
CA PHE A 142 16.73 14.34 6.69
C PHE A 142 17.72 14.93 7.70
N LEU A 143 18.60 14.10 8.25
CA LEU A 143 19.73 14.53 9.06
C LEU A 143 20.75 15.32 8.21
N GLU A 144 21.60 16.08 8.89
CA GLU A 144 22.76 16.72 8.25
C GLU A 144 23.67 15.67 7.63
N LEU A 145 24.20 15.96 6.43
CA LEU A 145 24.98 15.02 5.64
C LEU A 145 26.18 14.43 6.40
N SER A 146 26.87 15.23 7.20
CA SER A 146 28.02 14.79 8.01
C SER A 146 27.65 13.76 9.09
N LYS A 147 26.46 13.88 9.68
CA LYS A 147 25.91 12.86 10.60
C LYS A 147 25.51 11.62 9.82
N GLY A 148 24.88 11.80 8.66
CA GLY A 148 24.53 10.71 7.75
C GLY A 148 25.74 9.89 7.31
N ASP A 149 26.83 10.54 6.89
CA ASP A 149 28.08 9.90 6.49
C ASP A 149 28.64 9.01 7.62
N HIS A 150 28.63 9.54 8.84
CA HIS A 150 29.05 8.78 10.02
C HIS A 150 28.16 7.55 10.25
N LEU A 151 26.84 7.71 10.20
CA LEU A 151 25.88 6.64 10.43
C LEU A 151 25.94 5.55 9.35
N THR A 152 26.01 5.92 8.08
CA THR A 152 26.15 4.98 6.95
C THR A 152 27.43 4.16 7.08
N LYS A 153 28.56 4.79 7.46
CA LYS A 153 29.82 4.05 7.71
C LYS A 153 29.67 3.04 8.85
N ARG A 154 29.06 3.45 9.96
CA ARG A 154 28.82 2.59 11.13
C ARG A 154 27.87 1.43 10.81
N GLU A 155 26.83 1.68 10.02
CA GLU A 155 25.91 0.66 9.52
C GLU A 155 26.66 -0.37 8.65
N THR A 156 27.48 0.09 7.71
CA THR A 156 28.28 -0.77 6.82
C THR A 156 29.24 -1.66 7.63
N GLU A 157 29.96 -1.08 8.60
CA GLU A 157 30.86 -1.81 9.50
C GLU A 157 30.10 -2.90 10.28
N PHE A 158 28.92 -2.56 10.81
CA PHE A 158 28.10 -3.49 11.58
C PHE A 158 27.53 -4.62 10.74
N GLN A 159 26.98 -4.32 9.56
CA GLN A 159 26.43 -5.32 8.65
C GLN A 159 27.51 -6.32 8.21
N LYS A 160 28.72 -5.83 7.89
CA LYS A 160 29.86 -6.69 7.59
C LYS A 160 30.22 -7.59 8.79
N PHE A 161 30.34 -7.02 9.99
CA PHE A 161 30.63 -7.80 11.19
C PHE A 161 29.58 -8.88 11.48
N ALA A 162 28.29 -8.56 11.32
CA ALA A 162 27.20 -9.52 11.51
C ALA A 162 27.27 -10.68 10.50
N ASN A 163 27.60 -10.39 9.23
CA ASN A 163 27.78 -11.42 8.20
C ASN A 163 29.04 -12.27 8.46
N ASP A 164 30.15 -11.67 8.86
CA ASP A 164 31.38 -12.39 9.24
C ASP A 164 31.10 -13.38 10.39
N LEU A 165 30.40 -12.91 11.45
CA LEU A 165 29.99 -13.76 12.59
C LEU A 165 29.01 -14.86 12.19
N TYR A 166 28.09 -14.57 11.26
CA TYR A 166 27.18 -15.57 10.72
C TYR A 166 27.94 -16.70 9.99
N ASN A 167 28.90 -16.34 9.14
CA ASN A 167 29.71 -17.29 8.38
C ASN A 167 30.62 -18.12 9.30
N GLU A 168 31.26 -17.49 10.29
CA GLU A 168 32.06 -18.19 11.32
C GLU A 168 31.24 -19.29 12.01
N ARG A 169 30.00 -18.98 12.41
CA ARG A 169 29.11 -19.97 13.04
C ARG A 169 28.77 -21.13 12.10
N LEU A 170 28.53 -20.86 10.82
CA LEU A 170 28.27 -21.91 9.85
C LEU A 170 29.49 -22.82 9.67
N GLU A 171 30.69 -22.24 9.57
CA GLU A 171 31.95 -22.97 9.45
C GLU A 171 32.23 -23.85 10.68
N MET A 172 31.84 -23.39 11.87
CA MET A 172 31.89 -24.16 13.12
C MET A 172 30.80 -25.24 13.24
N GLY A 173 29.92 -25.40 12.25
CA GLY A 173 28.86 -26.40 12.24
C GLY A 173 27.63 -26.03 13.08
N VAL A 174 27.46 -24.76 13.45
CA VAL A 174 26.25 -24.30 14.16
C VAL A 174 25.03 -24.43 13.24
N ALA A 175 23.91 -24.90 13.79
CA ALA A 175 22.66 -25.04 13.05
C ALA A 175 22.21 -23.70 12.44
N ARG A 176 21.76 -23.70 11.18
CA ARG A 176 21.39 -22.49 10.41
C ARG A 176 20.39 -21.58 11.15
N GLU A 177 19.41 -22.17 11.83
CA GLU A 177 18.41 -21.41 12.59
C GLU A 177 18.97 -20.66 13.80
N GLN A 178 20.11 -21.13 14.35
CA GLN A 178 20.85 -20.46 15.40
C GLN A 178 21.90 -19.49 14.84
N ALA A 179 22.60 -19.87 13.78
CA ALA A 179 23.67 -19.06 13.19
C ALA A 179 23.18 -17.65 12.82
N ARG A 180 21.99 -17.56 12.21
CA ARG A 180 21.37 -16.32 11.71
C ARG A 180 20.86 -15.32 12.77
N LYS A 181 20.91 -15.65 14.07
CA LYS A 181 20.22 -14.90 15.13
C LYS A 181 20.61 -13.41 15.21
N ASP A 182 21.84 -13.08 14.80
CA ASP A 182 22.38 -11.72 14.87
C ASP A 182 22.30 -10.98 13.52
N LEU A 183 21.73 -11.61 12.49
CA LEU A 183 21.49 -10.92 11.22
C LEU A 183 20.46 -9.79 11.45
N PRO A 184 20.73 -8.56 10.96
CA PRO A 184 19.86 -7.43 11.19
C PRO A 184 18.51 -7.61 10.50
N LEU A 185 17.48 -6.88 10.96
CA LEU A 185 16.19 -6.86 10.27
C LEU A 185 16.27 -6.26 8.85
N ALA A 186 17.35 -5.55 8.53
CA ALA A 186 17.64 -5.05 7.20
C ALA A 186 18.02 -6.17 6.20
N THR A 187 18.34 -7.38 6.66
CA THR A 187 18.65 -8.52 5.78
C THR A 187 17.48 -8.82 4.84
N TYR A 188 17.78 -9.00 3.56
CA TYR A 188 16.77 -9.33 2.55
C TYR A 188 16.24 -10.75 2.72
N THR A 189 14.94 -10.90 2.48
CA THR A 189 14.25 -12.19 2.30
C THR A 189 13.58 -12.22 0.93
N GLU A 190 13.23 -13.41 0.46
CA GLU A 190 12.46 -13.61 -0.75
C GLU A 190 11.17 -14.36 -0.45
N ALA A 191 10.08 -13.98 -1.12
CA ALA A 191 8.80 -14.63 -0.93
C ALA A 191 7.96 -14.66 -2.20
N TYR A 192 7.19 -15.73 -2.34
CA TYR A 192 6.01 -15.71 -3.20
C TYR A 192 4.82 -15.16 -2.43
N TRP A 193 4.14 -14.17 -3.02
CA TRP A 193 2.98 -13.51 -2.45
C TRP A 193 1.85 -13.51 -3.48
N LYS A 194 0.74 -14.21 -3.19
CA LYS A 194 -0.45 -14.28 -4.04
C LYS A 194 -1.62 -13.60 -3.36
N ILE A 195 -2.37 -12.78 -4.09
CA ILE A 195 -3.49 -12.00 -3.55
C ILE A 195 -4.52 -11.71 -4.65
N ASP A 196 -5.79 -11.63 -4.29
CA ASP A 196 -6.85 -11.13 -5.17
C ASP A 196 -6.82 -9.59 -5.28
N LEU A 197 -7.47 -9.05 -6.32
CA LEU A 197 -7.44 -7.62 -6.61
C LEU A 197 -8.13 -6.78 -5.53
N HIS A 198 -9.21 -7.24 -4.91
CA HIS A 198 -9.86 -6.46 -3.84
C HIS A 198 -8.91 -6.22 -2.67
N ASN A 199 -8.30 -7.30 -2.17
CA ASN A 199 -7.36 -7.24 -1.06
C ASN A 199 -6.05 -6.55 -1.47
N LEU A 200 -5.61 -6.67 -2.73
CA LEU A 200 -4.48 -5.92 -3.26
C LEU A 200 -4.74 -4.41 -3.27
N LEU A 201 -5.91 -3.97 -3.71
CA LEU A 201 -6.28 -2.54 -3.67
C LEU A 201 -6.36 -2.02 -2.23
N HIS A 202 -6.76 -2.87 -1.27
CA HIS A 202 -6.67 -2.51 0.16
C HIS A 202 -5.21 -2.38 0.63
N PHE A 203 -4.34 -3.32 0.27
CA PHE A 203 -2.90 -3.25 0.55
C PHE A 203 -2.31 -1.94 0.00
N LEU A 204 -2.57 -1.65 -1.28
CA LEU A 204 -2.08 -0.45 -1.96
C LEU A 204 -2.60 0.82 -1.30
N ALA A 205 -3.88 0.88 -0.91
CA ALA A 205 -4.44 2.05 -0.23
C ALA A 205 -3.73 2.35 1.11
N LEU A 206 -3.36 1.31 1.87
CA LEU A 206 -2.67 1.47 3.15
C LEU A 206 -1.16 1.69 3.02
N ARG A 207 -0.54 1.16 1.96
CA ARG A 207 0.92 1.16 1.80
C ARG A 207 1.43 2.23 0.86
N MET A 208 0.60 2.75 -0.04
CA MET A 208 0.94 3.93 -0.85
C MET A 208 0.76 5.25 -0.07
N ASP A 209 0.05 5.20 1.06
CA ASP A 209 -0.20 6.35 1.93
C ASP A 209 1.11 6.90 2.55
N ASP A 210 1.17 8.22 2.73
CA ASP A 210 2.39 8.90 3.22
C ASP A 210 2.71 8.62 4.70
N HIS A 211 1.75 8.09 5.47
CA HIS A 211 2.00 7.61 6.82
C HIS A 211 2.69 6.25 6.86
N ALA A 212 2.68 5.50 5.74
CA ALA A 212 3.41 4.25 5.65
C ALA A 212 4.92 4.52 5.57
N GLN A 213 5.71 3.61 6.15
CA GLN A 213 7.17 3.69 6.06
C GLN A 213 7.61 3.74 4.58
N LEU A 214 8.62 4.56 4.26
CA LEU A 214 9.03 4.81 2.88
C LEU A 214 9.31 3.52 2.12
N GLU A 215 10.00 2.56 2.75
CA GLU A 215 10.43 1.33 2.11
C GLU A 215 9.22 0.52 1.60
N VAL A 216 8.23 0.21 2.46
CA VAL A 216 7.01 -0.50 2.02
C VAL A 216 6.19 0.32 1.01
N ARG A 217 6.26 1.65 1.10
CA ARG A 217 5.60 2.56 0.14
C ARG A 217 6.22 2.49 -1.25
N LEU A 218 7.54 2.35 -1.36
CA LEU A 218 8.23 2.18 -2.65
C LEU A 218 7.84 0.84 -3.30
N PHE A 219 7.74 -0.24 -2.51
CA PHE A 219 7.22 -1.51 -3.01
C PHE A 219 5.76 -1.41 -3.46
N ALA A 220 4.89 -0.78 -2.66
CA ALA A 220 3.49 -0.61 -2.99
C ALA A 220 3.28 0.25 -4.25
N LYS A 221 4.01 1.36 -4.39
CA LYS A 221 4.00 2.19 -5.60
C LYS A 221 4.46 1.40 -6.82
N THR A 222 5.55 0.62 -6.69
CA THR A 222 6.02 -0.25 -7.77
C THR A 222 4.95 -1.25 -8.20
N ILE A 223 4.30 -1.93 -7.25
CA ILE A 223 3.20 -2.86 -7.56
C ILE A 223 2.03 -2.14 -8.24
N GLY A 224 1.56 -1.04 -7.66
CA GLY A 224 0.40 -0.31 -8.19
C GLY A 224 0.65 0.27 -9.58
N GLU A 225 1.74 1.01 -9.74
CA GLU A 225 2.01 1.83 -10.91
C GLU A 225 2.64 1.03 -12.07
N GLN A 226 3.46 0.01 -11.78
CA GLN A 226 4.16 -0.78 -12.80
C GLN A 226 3.43 -2.08 -13.15
N ILE A 227 2.58 -2.62 -12.26
CA ILE A 227 1.91 -3.92 -12.48
C ILE A 227 0.40 -3.75 -12.55
N VAL A 228 -0.26 -3.29 -11.47
CA VAL A 228 -1.74 -3.25 -11.39
C VAL A 228 -2.34 -2.32 -12.43
N LYS A 229 -1.73 -1.16 -12.66
CA LYS A 229 -2.13 -0.21 -13.72
C LYS A 229 -2.16 -0.82 -15.12
N LYS A 230 -1.23 -1.73 -15.42
CA LYS A 230 -1.16 -2.45 -16.72
C LYS A 230 -2.14 -3.62 -16.79
N TRP A 231 -2.44 -4.23 -15.64
CA TRP A 231 -3.30 -5.39 -15.53
C TRP A 231 -4.78 -5.05 -15.69
N VAL A 232 -5.25 -4.05 -14.94
CA VAL A 232 -6.66 -3.70 -14.81
C VAL A 232 -6.83 -2.17 -14.88
N PRO A 233 -6.54 -1.53 -16.03
CA PRO A 233 -6.45 -0.08 -16.14
C PRO A 233 -7.74 0.66 -15.73
N ASN A 234 -8.93 0.10 -16.00
CA ASN A 234 -10.18 0.74 -15.58
C ASN A 234 -10.41 0.61 -14.07
N ALA A 235 -10.12 -0.56 -13.48
CA ALA A 235 -10.16 -0.72 -12.03
C ALA A 235 -9.12 0.15 -11.32
N TRP A 236 -7.92 0.28 -11.89
CA TRP A 236 -6.86 1.15 -11.38
C TRP A 236 -7.27 2.62 -11.40
N GLU A 237 -7.82 3.10 -12.51
CA GLU A 237 -8.36 4.47 -12.60
C GLU A 237 -9.46 4.72 -11.55
N ALA A 238 -10.42 3.79 -11.42
CA ALA A 238 -11.47 3.88 -10.41
C ALA A 238 -10.91 3.86 -8.98
N PHE A 239 -9.87 3.07 -8.72
CA PHE A 239 -9.19 3.01 -7.44
C PHE A 239 -8.48 4.33 -7.11
N VAL A 240 -7.76 4.92 -8.08
CA VAL A 240 -7.12 6.23 -7.89
C VAL A 240 -8.18 7.28 -7.52
N ASP A 241 -9.24 7.40 -8.32
CA ASP A 241 -10.26 8.43 -8.16
C ASP A 241 -11.07 8.28 -6.86
N TYR A 242 -11.47 7.06 -6.50
CA TYR A 242 -12.45 6.83 -5.43
C TYR A 242 -11.84 6.30 -4.13
N ARG A 243 -10.55 5.96 -4.11
CA ARG A 243 -9.87 5.43 -2.91
C ARG A 243 -8.59 6.20 -2.58
N LEU A 244 -7.63 6.30 -3.51
CA LEU A 244 -6.34 6.93 -3.21
C LEU A 244 -6.43 8.45 -3.10
N SER A 245 -7.12 9.08 -4.04
CA SER A 245 -7.26 10.55 -4.11
C SER A 245 -8.57 11.04 -3.49
N ALA A 246 -9.30 10.17 -2.80
CA ALA A 246 -10.57 10.51 -2.18
C ALA A 246 -10.39 11.20 -0.82
N LEU A 247 -11.08 12.31 -0.63
CA LEU A 247 -11.20 12.97 0.66
C LEU A 247 -12.41 12.40 1.43
N ASN A 248 -12.17 11.80 2.59
CA ASN A 248 -13.25 11.31 3.45
C ASN A 248 -13.73 12.41 4.40
N LEU A 249 -14.98 12.84 4.20
CA LEU A 249 -15.68 13.76 5.11
C LEU A 249 -16.43 12.96 6.18
N THR A 250 -16.11 13.22 7.44
CA THR A 250 -16.82 12.66 8.60
C THR A 250 -18.16 13.35 8.79
N LYS A 251 -18.99 12.81 9.70
CA LYS A 251 -20.22 13.48 10.14
C LYS A 251 -19.94 14.92 10.60
N TYR A 252 -18.89 15.14 11.40
CA TYR A 252 -18.50 16.46 11.88
C TYR A 252 -18.16 17.39 10.73
N ASP A 253 -17.36 16.91 9.77
CA ASP A 253 -16.96 17.70 8.61
C ASP A 253 -18.18 18.17 7.82
N THR A 254 -19.11 17.24 7.54
CA THR A 254 -20.34 17.55 6.79
C THR A 254 -21.24 18.54 7.52
N GLU A 255 -21.39 18.42 8.85
CA GLU A 255 -22.23 19.33 9.64
C GLU A 255 -21.63 20.73 9.72
N ILE A 256 -20.32 20.85 9.87
CA ILE A 256 -19.63 22.14 9.90
C ILE A 256 -19.65 22.81 8.53
N ILE A 257 -19.37 22.08 7.44
CA ILE A 257 -19.43 22.63 6.08
C ILE A 257 -20.85 23.09 5.75
N ASN A 258 -21.86 22.31 6.13
CA ASN A 258 -23.25 22.71 5.96
C ASN A 258 -23.58 23.98 6.74
N ALA A 259 -23.22 24.05 8.03
CA ALA A 259 -23.43 25.23 8.86
C ALA A 259 -22.70 26.47 8.33
N LEU A 260 -21.49 26.29 7.78
CA LEU A 260 -20.72 27.34 7.13
C LEU A 260 -21.44 27.88 5.89
N ASN A 261 -22.04 26.99 5.10
CA ASN A 261 -22.78 27.35 3.90
C ASN A 261 -24.15 28.01 4.21
N THR A 262 -24.85 27.57 5.26
CA THR A 262 -26.20 28.08 5.57
C THR A 262 -26.19 29.31 6.47
N SER A 263 -25.23 29.40 7.40
CA SER A 263 -25.24 30.35 8.51
C SER A 263 -23.90 31.09 8.69
N GLY A 264 -22.99 30.96 7.72
CA GLY A 264 -21.68 31.60 7.74
C GLY A 264 -20.78 31.12 8.88
N LYS A 265 -19.74 31.93 9.17
CA LYS A 265 -18.72 31.58 10.18
C LYS A 265 -19.30 31.43 11.58
N GLU A 266 -20.21 32.32 11.99
CA GLU A 266 -20.85 32.25 13.30
C GLU A 266 -21.68 30.97 13.49
N GLY A 267 -22.41 30.55 12.47
CA GLY A 267 -23.16 29.30 12.50
C GLY A 267 -22.26 28.08 12.60
N ALA A 268 -21.17 28.05 11.82
CA ALA A 268 -20.16 26.99 11.91
C ALA A 268 -19.49 26.95 13.29
N LYS A 269 -19.16 28.11 13.87
CA LYS A 269 -18.56 28.23 15.21
C LYS A 269 -19.51 27.70 16.29
N LYS A 270 -20.77 28.13 16.29
CA LYS A 270 -21.79 27.59 17.21
C LYS A 270 -21.93 26.06 17.07
N LYS A 271 -21.95 25.57 15.84
CA LYS A 271 -22.05 24.14 15.56
C LYS A 271 -20.82 23.37 16.04
N ALA A 272 -19.63 23.95 15.93
CA ALA A 272 -18.39 23.37 16.43
C ALA A 272 -18.36 23.29 17.97
N ILE A 273 -18.95 24.27 18.68
CA ILE A 273 -19.13 24.22 20.13
C ILE A 273 -20.11 23.09 20.51
N GLU A 274 -21.27 23.01 19.85
CA GLU A 274 -22.26 21.94 20.08
C GLU A 274 -21.68 20.53 19.86
N LEU A 275 -20.81 20.38 18.85
CA LEU A 275 -20.13 19.12 18.54
C LEU A 275 -18.89 18.86 19.42
N GLY A 276 -18.54 19.80 20.31
CA GLY A 276 -17.41 19.69 21.23
C GLY A 276 -16.03 19.82 20.58
N LEU A 277 -15.95 20.34 19.36
CA LEU A 277 -14.72 20.62 18.60
C LEU A 277 -14.01 21.88 19.13
N LEU A 278 -14.79 22.83 19.66
CA LEU A 278 -14.33 24.03 20.37
C LEU A 278 -14.77 23.98 21.83
N ASP A 279 -14.18 24.85 22.66
CA ASP A 279 -14.69 25.09 24.02
C ASP A 279 -15.94 25.97 24.02
N GLU A 280 -16.54 26.19 25.19
CA GLU A 280 -17.76 26.98 25.36
C GLU A 280 -17.59 28.46 24.94
N GLN A 281 -16.35 28.96 24.91
CA GLN A 281 -16.00 30.30 24.47
C GLN A 281 -15.74 30.35 22.94
N GLY A 282 -15.83 29.21 22.24
CA GLY A 282 -15.54 29.10 20.82
C GLY A 282 -14.05 29.18 20.50
N SER A 283 -13.18 28.85 21.46
CA SER A 283 -11.74 28.84 21.33
C SER A 283 -11.21 27.42 21.04
N THR A 284 -9.99 27.37 20.51
CA THR A 284 -9.29 26.13 20.17
C THR A 284 -8.42 25.58 21.32
N ALA A 285 -8.51 26.17 22.52
CA ALA A 285 -7.72 25.80 23.70
C ALA A 285 -7.93 24.33 24.11
N LYS A 286 -9.15 23.81 23.96
CA LYS A 286 -9.43 22.38 24.08
C LYS A 286 -8.81 21.63 22.90
N LYS A 287 -7.97 20.62 23.15
CA LYS A 287 -7.44 19.75 22.09
C LYS A 287 -8.55 18.86 21.51
N SER A 288 -8.66 18.82 20.18
CA SER A 288 -9.53 17.90 19.46
C SER A 288 -8.83 17.46 18.18
N ARG A 289 -8.64 16.15 18.02
CA ARG A 289 -8.05 15.59 16.80
C ARG A 289 -8.99 15.73 15.62
N GLU A 290 -10.29 15.53 15.86
CA GLU A 290 -11.34 15.71 14.87
C GLU A 290 -11.36 17.15 14.33
N ARG A 291 -11.15 18.15 15.20
CA ARG A 291 -10.99 19.54 14.76
C ARG A 291 -9.72 19.71 13.91
N GLU A 292 -8.57 19.25 14.39
CA GLU A 292 -7.29 19.37 13.65
C GLU A 292 -7.37 18.72 12.26
N GLU A 293 -7.99 17.54 12.16
CA GLU A 293 -8.26 16.86 10.89
C GLU A 293 -9.22 17.67 10.02
N LEU A 294 -10.31 18.20 10.57
CA LEU A 294 -11.24 19.06 9.83
C LEU A 294 -10.56 20.34 9.31
N GLU A 295 -9.76 21.02 10.13
CA GLU A 295 -9.00 22.20 9.72
C GLU A 295 -8.04 21.89 8.57
N TYR A 296 -7.37 20.74 8.63
CA TYR A 296 -6.51 20.27 7.55
C TYR A 296 -7.32 20.05 6.26
N LYS A 297 -8.47 19.36 6.33
CA LYS A 297 -9.35 19.14 5.17
C LYS A 297 -9.89 20.45 4.59
N LEU A 298 -10.34 21.38 5.43
CA LEU A 298 -10.85 22.68 5.00
C LEU A 298 -9.78 23.48 4.28
N LYS A 299 -8.56 23.57 4.83
CA LYS A 299 -7.42 24.22 4.17
C LYS A 299 -7.11 23.56 2.83
N GLY A 300 -7.08 22.22 2.78
CA GLY A 300 -6.85 21.47 1.55
C GLY A 300 -7.90 21.73 0.46
N MET A 301 -9.14 22.04 0.85
CA MET A 301 -10.23 22.43 -0.05
C MET A 301 -10.27 23.95 -0.35
N GLY A 302 -9.35 24.75 0.18
CA GLY A 302 -9.30 26.19 -0.03
C GLY A 302 -10.24 27.02 0.87
N PHE A 303 -10.81 26.44 1.92
CA PHE A 303 -11.64 27.17 2.89
C PHE A 303 -10.78 27.85 3.96
N SER A 304 -11.23 29.03 4.42
CA SER A 304 -10.73 29.61 5.67
C SER A 304 -11.32 28.87 6.87
N ILE A 305 -10.54 28.66 7.94
CA ILE A 305 -11.07 28.14 9.21
C ILE A 305 -12.14 29.12 9.74
N PRO A 306 -13.32 28.63 10.17
CA PRO A 306 -14.46 29.50 10.46
C PRO A 306 -14.54 30.01 11.91
N TRP A 307 -13.62 29.65 12.81
CA TRP A 307 -13.64 30.05 14.23
C TRP A 307 -12.49 30.96 14.65
#